data_AF-A0A4Q5LJJ1-F1
#
_entry.id   AF-A0A4Q5LJJ1-F1
#
_cell.length_a   1.000
_cell.length_b   1.000
_cell.length_c   1.000
_cell.angle_alpha   90.00
_cell.angle_beta   90.00
_cell.angle_gamma   90.00
#
_symmetry.space_group_name_H-M   'P 1'
#
loop_
_entity.id
_entity.type
_entity.pdbx_description
1 polymer ?
#
loop_
_entity_poly.entity_id
_entity_poly.type
_entity_poly.pdbx_seq_one_letter_code
_entity_poly.pdbx_strand_id
1 'polypeptide(L)'
;MKHPNNSIFSRIGAFMFMLISVLSVLFIAITYMATTHFYEASTQLLNKDVAAHIAKFTSPFENEGINKQKADSIFYNAMVINPNDEVYFLDTLGKVIEYQSPDSLIRQRLLPLDKIKTHIRTGGTDYIKGPDPKDPATPKIFSAAEVVIKGKTIGYIYVILAGNQYRTVTDLLTGSHIATLAIEAFIIIVVYLAIF
;
A
#
# COMPACT_ATOMS: atom_id res chain seq x y z
N MET A 1 -52.95 -28.65 27.88
CA MET A 1 -52.11 -28.34 26.70
C MET A 1 -50.77 -27.83 27.20
N LYS A 2 -49.70 -28.60 27.01
CA LYS A 2 -48.34 -28.26 27.48
C LYS A 2 -47.76 -27.27 26.46
N HIS A 3 -47.59 -26.00 26.83
CA HIS A 3 -46.93 -25.03 25.94
C HIS A 3 -45.55 -25.61 25.56
N PRO A 4 -45.23 -25.77 24.26
CA PRO A 4 -43.91 -26.22 23.86
C PRO A 4 -42.89 -25.23 24.41
N ASN A 5 -41.80 -25.75 24.97
CA ASN A 5 -40.77 -24.97 25.65
C ASN A 5 -39.92 -24.22 24.60
N ASN A 6 -40.50 -23.20 23.97
CA ASN A 6 -39.90 -22.37 22.93
C ASN A 6 -38.65 -21.62 23.42
N SER A 7 -38.46 -21.54 24.74
CA SER A 7 -37.30 -20.89 25.37
C SER A 7 -35.98 -21.63 25.12
N ILE A 8 -35.97 -22.96 25.00
CA ILE A 8 -34.71 -23.70 24.81
C ILE A 8 -34.25 -23.57 23.35
N PHE A 9 -35.17 -23.78 22.41
CA PHE A 9 -34.88 -23.64 20.98
C PHE A 9 -34.46 -22.21 20.61
N SER A 10 -35.13 -21.19 21.19
CA SER A 10 -34.73 -19.78 21.00
C SER A 10 -33.34 -19.47 21.55
N ARG A 11 -32.95 -20.03 22.70
CA ARG A 11 -31.60 -19.84 23.27
C ARG A 11 -30.52 -20.49 22.43
N ILE A 12 -30.78 -21.70 21.91
CA ILE A 12 -29.84 -22.41 21.01
C ILE A 12 -29.71 -21.65 19.69
N GLY A 13 -30.81 -21.17 19.11
CA GLY A 13 -30.81 -20.36 17.90
C GLY A 13 -30.05 -19.04 18.07
N ALA A 14 -30.26 -18.34 19.18
CA ALA A 14 -29.51 -17.11 19.49
C ALA A 14 -28.00 -17.38 19.64
N PHE A 15 -27.62 -18.49 20.28
CA PHE A 15 -26.21 -18.88 20.40
C PHE A 15 -25.59 -19.22 19.04
N MET A 16 -26.29 -19.98 18.20
CA MET A 16 -25.84 -20.31 16.84
C MET A 16 -25.70 -19.06 15.97
N PHE A 17 -26.67 -18.14 16.03
CA PHE A 17 -26.62 -16.86 15.31
C PHE A 17 -25.43 -16.00 15.76
N MET A 18 -25.20 -15.90 17.08
CA MET A 18 -24.06 -15.16 17.62
C MET A 18 -22.74 -15.78 17.15
N LEU A 19 -22.63 -17.11 17.18
CA LEU A 19 -21.45 -17.83 16.73
C LEU A 19 -21.19 -17.58 15.23
N ILE A 20 -22.21 -17.71 14.38
CA ILE A 20 -22.09 -17.46 12.93
C ILE A 20 -21.68 -16.00 12.68
N SER A 21 -22.30 -15.04 13.36
CA SER A 21 -21.98 -13.62 13.20
C SER A 21 -20.51 -13.32 13.53
N VAL A 22 -20.00 -13.90 14.63
CA VAL A 22 -18.59 -13.75 15.02
C VAL A 22 -17.67 -14.38 13.97
N LEU A 23 -17.99 -15.57 13.47
CA LEU A 23 -17.22 -16.24 12.43
C LEU A 23 -17.23 -15.47 11.10
N SER A 24 -18.37 -14.87 10.73
CA SER A 24 -18.48 -14.05 9.53
C SER A 24 -17.62 -12.79 9.61
N VAL A 25 -17.66 -12.07 10.74
CA VAL A 25 -16.81 -10.88 10.96
C VAL A 25 -15.33 -11.26 10.90
N LEU A 26 -14.96 -12.37 11.56
CA LEU A 26 -13.58 -12.87 11.54
C LEU A 26 -13.13 -13.24 10.12
N PHE A 27 -13.99 -13.94 9.37
CA PHE A 27 -13.71 -14.32 7.98
C PHE A 27 -13.50 -13.09 7.10
N ILE A 28 -14.42 -12.10 7.16
CA ILE A 28 -14.30 -10.84 6.40
C ILE A 28 -12.99 -10.13 6.76
N ALA A 29 -12.63 -10.04 8.04
CA ALA A 29 -11.40 -9.38 8.48
C ALA A 29 -10.13 -10.09 7.94
N ILE A 30 -10.09 -11.42 8.01
CA ILE A 30 -8.98 -12.22 7.48
C ILE A 30 -8.88 -12.05 5.96
N THR A 31 -10.01 -12.18 5.24
CA THR A 31 -10.05 -12.01 3.79
C THR A 31 -9.58 -10.61 3.39
N TYR A 32 -10.07 -9.56 4.07
CA TYR A 32 -9.63 -8.19 3.80
C TYR A 32 -8.12 -8.04 3.96
N MET A 33 -7.56 -8.48 5.09
CA MET A 33 -6.12 -8.38 5.35
C MET A 33 -5.28 -9.19 4.35
N ALA A 34 -5.73 -10.40 4.01
CA ALA A 34 -5.07 -11.27 3.04
C ALA A 34 -5.08 -10.64 1.64
N THR A 35 -6.22 -10.12 1.19
CA THR A 35 -6.36 -9.46 -0.10
C THR A 35 -5.51 -8.19 -0.18
N THR A 36 -5.51 -7.35 0.86
CA THR A 36 -4.68 -6.13 0.86
C THR A 36 -3.19 -6.47 0.83
N HIS A 37 -2.75 -7.44 1.63
CA HIS A 37 -1.35 -7.86 1.65
C HIS A 37 -0.93 -8.46 0.31
N PHE A 38 -1.75 -9.33 -0.27
CA PHE A 38 -1.49 -9.93 -1.57
C PHE A 38 -1.39 -8.85 -2.67
N TYR A 39 -2.33 -7.91 -2.70
CA TYR A 39 -2.32 -6.79 -3.64
C TYR A 39 -1.05 -5.95 -3.50
N GLU A 40 -0.69 -5.54 -2.28
CA GLU A 40 0.52 -4.74 -2.03
C GLU A 40 1.79 -5.51 -2.44
N ALA A 41 1.90 -6.79 -2.08
CA ALA A 41 3.05 -7.62 -2.42
C ALA A 41 3.17 -7.85 -3.94
N SER A 42 2.07 -8.16 -4.61
CA SER A 42 2.05 -8.32 -6.07
C SER A 42 2.42 -7.04 -6.80
N THR A 43 1.87 -5.90 -6.37
CA THR A 43 2.20 -4.58 -6.92
C THR A 43 3.67 -4.25 -6.71
N GLN A 44 4.20 -4.49 -5.51
CA GLN A 44 5.62 -4.27 -5.21
C GLN A 44 6.51 -5.14 -6.10
N LEU A 45 6.19 -6.43 -6.22
CA LEU A 45 6.98 -7.38 -6.99
C LEU A 45 6.97 -7.03 -8.49
N LEU A 46 5.81 -6.65 -9.04
CA LEU A 46 5.67 -6.27 -10.45
C LEU A 46 6.45 -5.00 -10.78
N ASN A 47 6.49 -4.04 -9.85
CA ASN A 47 7.11 -2.72 -10.05
C ASN A 47 8.47 -2.58 -9.37
N LYS A 48 9.07 -3.68 -8.90
CA LYS A 48 10.31 -3.68 -8.11
C LYS A 48 11.47 -2.99 -8.82
N ASP A 49 11.49 -3.01 -10.16
CA ASP A 49 12.57 -2.47 -10.98
C ASP A 49 12.33 -1.02 -11.48
N VAL A 50 11.21 -0.38 -11.12
CA VAL A 50 10.89 0.99 -11.58
C VAL A 50 11.99 1.98 -11.21
N ALA A 51 12.45 1.99 -9.95
CA ALA A 51 13.54 2.87 -9.53
C ALA A 51 14.85 2.58 -10.27
N ALA A 52 15.15 1.30 -10.54
CA ALA A 52 16.35 0.88 -11.26
C ALA A 52 16.33 1.34 -12.72
N HIS A 53 15.17 1.30 -13.36
CA HIS A 53 15.00 1.84 -14.71
C HIS A 53 15.22 3.36 -14.75
N ILE A 54 14.67 4.10 -13.80
CA ILE A 54 14.92 5.55 -13.68
C ILE A 54 16.42 5.80 -13.47
N ALA A 55 17.08 5.06 -12.57
CA ALA A 55 18.50 5.18 -12.28
C ALA A 55 19.39 4.94 -13.50
N LYS A 56 19.03 3.96 -14.33
CA LYS A 56 19.84 3.56 -15.48
C LYS A 56 19.67 4.45 -16.69
N PHE A 57 18.44 4.91 -16.98
CA PHE A 57 18.12 5.53 -18.27
C PHE A 57 17.85 7.03 -18.21
N THR A 58 17.36 7.52 -17.07
CA THR A 58 16.88 8.91 -16.96
C THR A 58 17.39 9.63 -15.73
N SER A 59 18.37 9.07 -15.01
CA SER A 59 18.85 9.63 -13.73
C SER A 59 19.15 11.13 -13.83
N PRO A 60 18.56 11.95 -12.94
CA PRO A 60 18.80 13.38 -12.92
C PRO A 60 20.09 13.75 -12.17
N PHE A 61 20.76 12.77 -11.57
CA PHE A 61 22.00 12.99 -10.85
C PHE A 61 23.16 13.21 -11.83
N GLU A 62 23.87 14.33 -11.65
CA GLU A 62 25.06 14.72 -12.40
C GLU A 62 26.23 15.01 -11.42
N ASN A 63 27.44 15.23 -11.93
CA ASN A 63 28.62 15.50 -11.08
C ASN A 63 28.45 16.75 -10.20
N GLU A 64 27.62 17.70 -10.63
CA GLU A 64 27.39 19.00 -9.96
C GLU A 64 26.15 19.00 -9.05
N GLY A 65 25.41 17.89 -8.97
CA GLY A 65 24.16 17.78 -8.20
C GLY A 65 23.00 17.24 -9.02
N ILE A 66 21.77 17.59 -8.64
CA ILE A 66 20.56 17.16 -9.36
C ILE A 66 20.22 18.17 -10.47
N ASN A 67 20.11 17.69 -11.69
CA ASN A 67 19.59 18.45 -12.81
C ASN A 67 18.06 18.53 -12.72
N LYS A 68 17.55 19.70 -12.32
CA LYS A 68 16.12 19.93 -12.10
C LYS A 68 15.27 19.70 -13.34
N GLN A 69 15.75 20.07 -14.52
CA GLN A 69 14.98 19.88 -15.75
C GLN A 69 14.77 18.40 -16.10
N LYS A 70 15.80 17.56 -15.84
CA LYS A 70 15.68 16.10 -15.98
C LYS A 70 14.76 15.52 -14.90
N ALA A 71 14.90 15.99 -13.66
CA ALA A 71 14.02 15.60 -12.55
C ALA A 71 12.55 15.89 -12.88
N ASP A 72 12.23 17.11 -13.33
CA ASP A 72 10.88 17.52 -13.73
C ASP A 72 10.31 16.64 -14.84
N SER A 73 11.15 16.24 -15.80
CA SER A 73 10.72 15.35 -16.88
C SER A 73 10.39 13.94 -16.38
N ILE A 74 11.17 13.41 -15.43
CA ILE A 74 10.89 12.11 -14.79
C ILE A 74 9.59 12.18 -14.00
N PHE A 75 9.42 13.25 -13.23
CA PHE A 75 8.23 13.52 -12.44
C PHE A 75 6.97 13.62 -13.31
N TYR A 76 7.03 14.37 -14.41
CA TYR A 76 5.93 14.43 -15.36
C TYR A 76 5.59 13.06 -15.95
N ASN A 77 6.60 12.30 -16.38
CA ASN A 77 6.38 10.97 -16.97
C ASN A 77 5.82 9.97 -15.95
N ALA A 78 6.31 9.98 -14.71
CA ALA A 78 5.77 9.17 -13.62
C ALA A 78 4.28 9.47 -13.42
N MET A 79 3.91 10.75 -13.33
CA MET A 79 2.52 11.18 -13.19
C MET A 79 1.61 10.76 -14.35
N VAL A 80 2.11 10.82 -15.60
CA VAL A 80 1.31 10.48 -16.79
C VAL A 80 1.17 8.97 -16.98
N ILE A 81 2.22 8.20 -16.70
CA ILE A 81 2.24 6.75 -16.94
C ILE A 81 1.55 6.00 -15.79
N ASN A 82 1.89 6.35 -14.55
CA ASN A 82 1.29 5.75 -13.36
C ASN A 82 1.16 6.81 -12.26
N PRO A 83 0.03 7.53 -12.19
CA PRO A 83 -0.17 8.63 -11.23
C PRO A 83 -0.14 8.19 -9.76
N ASN A 84 -0.10 6.88 -9.49
CA ASN A 84 0.05 6.34 -8.14
C ASN A 84 1.52 6.32 -7.68
N ASP A 85 2.48 6.43 -8.60
CA ASP A 85 3.89 6.36 -8.29
C ASP A 85 4.41 7.74 -7.89
N GLU A 86 5.03 7.83 -6.70
CA GLU A 86 5.64 9.07 -6.21
C GLU A 86 7.15 8.92 -6.18
N VAL A 87 7.86 9.73 -6.96
CA VAL A 87 9.32 9.64 -7.11
C VAL A 87 10.02 10.66 -6.20
N TYR A 88 11.04 10.18 -5.49
CA TYR A 88 11.90 10.94 -4.61
C TYR A 88 13.37 10.68 -4.94
N PHE A 89 14.18 11.74 -4.94
CA PHE A 89 15.63 11.64 -5.05
C PHE A 89 16.27 11.87 -3.70
N LEU A 90 17.04 10.89 -3.24
CA LEU A 90 17.69 10.90 -1.93
C LEU A 90 19.20 11.06 -2.07
N ASP A 91 19.82 11.71 -1.09
CA ASP A 91 21.28 11.71 -0.96
C ASP A 91 21.80 10.37 -0.38
N THR A 92 23.11 10.28 -0.19
CA THR A 92 23.77 9.09 0.37
C THR A 92 23.41 8.80 1.83
N LEU A 93 22.81 9.77 2.53
CA LEU A 93 22.34 9.66 3.92
C LEU A 93 20.83 9.38 4.02
N GLY A 94 20.12 9.37 2.88
CA GLY A 94 18.67 9.17 2.84
C GLY A 94 17.86 10.46 2.99
N LYS A 95 18.49 11.63 2.83
CA LYS A 95 17.78 12.91 2.82
C LYS A 95 17.11 13.14 1.48
N VAL A 96 15.83 13.49 1.47
CA VAL A 96 15.08 13.91 0.29
C VAL A 96 15.65 15.23 -0.23
N ILE A 97 16.24 15.19 -1.42
CA ILE A 97 16.82 16.35 -2.10
C ILE A 97 15.82 16.99 -3.05
N GLU A 98 15.07 16.19 -3.79
CA GLU A 98 14.19 16.66 -4.87
C GLU A 98 13.00 15.71 -5.06
N TYR A 99 11.81 16.25 -5.33
CA TYR A 99 10.53 15.51 -5.37
C TYR A 99 9.41 16.35 -6.00
N GLN A 100 8.38 15.67 -6.51
CA GLN A 100 7.23 16.30 -7.16
C GLN A 100 6.07 16.53 -6.17
N SER A 101 6.21 17.44 -5.20
CA SER A 101 5.11 17.90 -4.35
C SER A 101 5.43 19.25 -3.72
N PRO A 102 4.42 20.06 -3.31
CA PRO A 102 4.67 21.23 -2.47
C PRO A 102 5.42 20.87 -1.19
N ASP A 103 6.36 21.72 -0.78
CA ASP A 103 7.18 21.52 0.42
C ASP A 103 6.40 21.33 1.72
N SER A 104 5.18 21.87 1.78
CA SER A 104 4.28 21.72 2.92
C SER A 104 3.79 20.28 3.15
N LEU A 105 3.91 19.39 2.16
CA LEU A 105 3.43 18.01 2.26
C LEU A 105 4.49 17.04 2.81
N ILE A 106 5.77 17.41 2.80
CA ILE A 106 6.84 16.55 3.33
C ILE A 106 6.97 16.74 4.83
N ARG A 107 6.60 15.70 5.59
CA ARG A 107 6.69 15.67 7.05
C ARG A 107 8.04 15.13 7.54
N GLN A 108 8.67 14.26 6.75
CA GLN A 108 9.97 13.68 7.08
C GLN A 108 10.92 13.78 5.88
N ARG A 109 12.00 14.55 6.05
CA ARG A 109 13.02 14.73 5.01
C ARG A 109 14.16 13.74 5.08
N LEU A 110 14.39 13.09 6.22
CA LEU A 110 15.46 12.10 6.39
C LEU A 110 14.83 10.73 6.55
N LEU A 111 15.05 9.85 5.58
CA LEU A 111 14.49 8.50 5.57
C LEU A 111 15.55 7.49 6.05
N PRO A 112 15.21 6.58 6.98
CA PRO A 112 16.06 5.46 7.33
C PRO A 112 16.36 4.58 6.10
N LEU A 113 17.65 4.37 5.81
CA LEU A 113 18.07 3.61 4.63
C LEU A 113 17.97 2.09 4.80
N ASP A 114 17.64 1.57 5.98
CA ASP A 114 17.71 0.13 6.28
C ASP A 114 16.81 -0.70 5.36
N LYS A 115 15.56 -0.27 5.20
CA LYS A 115 14.59 -0.93 4.31
C LYS A 115 14.95 -0.73 2.84
N ILE A 116 15.43 0.46 2.48
CA ILE A 116 15.87 0.80 1.12
C ILE A 116 17.03 -0.11 0.68
N LYS A 117 18.07 -0.20 1.51
CA LYS A 117 19.22 -1.08 1.28
C LYS A 117 18.83 -2.55 1.28
N THR A 118 17.91 -2.95 2.14
CA THR A 118 17.40 -4.34 2.14
C THR A 118 16.72 -4.67 0.82
N HIS A 119 15.82 -3.80 0.34
CA HIS A 119 15.15 -3.97 -0.95
C HIS A 119 16.14 -4.06 -2.11
N ILE A 120 17.14 -3.17 -2.15
CA ILE A 120 18.19 -3.19 -3.18
C ILE A 120 18.98 -4.50 -3.13
N ARG A 121 19.38 -4.94 -1.93
CA ARG A 121 20.15 -6.18 -1.72
C ARG A 121 19.40 -7.44 -2.15
N THR A 122 18.08 -7.47 -1.98
CA THR A 122 17.23 -8.62 -2.35
C THR A 122 16.72 -8.53 -3.79
N GLY A 123 17.10 -7.47 -4.53
CA GLY A 123 16.59 -7.24 -5.89
C GLY A 123 15.09 -6.96 -5.94
N GLY A 124 14.53 -6.52 -4.80
CA GLY A 124 13.12 -6.16 -4.64
C GLY A 124 12.14 -7.33 -4.66
N THR A 125 12.58 -8.57 -4.45
CA THR A 125 11.70 -9.75 -4.41
C THR A 125 10.94 -9.89 -3.10
N ASP A 126 11.50 -9.36 -2.01
CA ASP A 126 10.90 -9.44 -0.69
C ASP A 126 9.83 -8.37 -0.53
N TYR A 127 8.70 -8.76 0.07
CA TYR A 127 7.67 -7.82 0.47
C TYR A 127 8.15 -6.96 1.65
N ILE A 128 8.38 -5.67 1.39
CA ILE A 128 8.96 -4.74 2.35
C ILE A 128 8.26 -3.39 2.24
N LYS A 129 7.66 -2.92 3.34
CA LYS A 129 7.21 -1.53 3.47
C LYS A 129 8.34 -0.63 3.97
N GLY A 130 8.43 0.56 3.41
CA GLY A 130 9.41 1.59 3.72
C GLY A 130 8.76 2.88 4.20
N PRO A 131 9.56 3.83 4.70
CA PRO A 131 9.07 5.10 5.22
C PRO A 131 8.50 5.99 4.12
N ASP A 132 7.34 6.60 4.36
CA ASP A 132 6.75 7.61 3.47
C ASP A 132 7.13 9.03 3.96
N PRO A 133 7.81 9.87 3.15
CA PRO A 133 8.11 11.26 3.48
C PRO A 133 6.90 12.11 3.84
N LYS A 134 5.73 11.82 3.28
CA LYS A 134 4.46 12.55 3.52
C LYS A 134 3.69 12.02 4.71
N ASP A 135 3.82 10.73 5.01
CA ASP A 135 3.17 10.08 6.16
C ASP A 135 4.10 9.12 6.91
N PRO A 136 4.91 9.64 7.85
CA PRO A 136 5.85 8.84 8.64
C PRO A 136 5.20 7.72 9.47
N ALA A 137 3.90 7.83 9.76
CA ALA A 137 3.18 6.86 10.58
C ALA A 137 2.75 5.62 9.78
N THR A 138 2.65 5.74 8.45
CA THR A 138 2.11 4.69 7.58
C THR A 138 3.15 4.25 6.55
N PRO A 139 3.93 3.18 6.83
CA PRO A 139 4.86 2.62 5.86
C PRO A 139 4.15 2.14 4.60
N LYS A 140 4.81 2.26 3.45
CA LYS A 140 4.24 1.92 2.13
C LYS A 140 5.15 1.01 1.31
N ILE A 141 4.56 0.32 0.35
CA ILE A 141 5.33 -0.41 -0.67
C ILE A 141 6.09 0.55 -1.57
N PHE A 142 7.30 0.15 -1.96
CA PHE A 142 8.21 0.98 -2.71
C PHE A 142 9.13 0.16 -3.63
N SER A 143 9.72 0.85 -4.60
CA SER A 143 10.88 0.43 -5.38
C SER A 143 12.05 1.37 -5.08
N ALA A 144 13.26 0.84 -4.98
CA ALA A 144 14.44 1.67 -4.75
C ALA A 144 15.66 1.19 -5.54
N ALA A 145 16.48 2.13 -5.96
CA ALA A 145 17.73 1.86 -6.65
C ALA A 145 18.83 2.82 -6.22
N GLU A 146 20.05 2.32 -6.22
CA GLU A 146 21.25 3.12 -5.97
C GLU A 146 21.70 3.81 -7.26
N VAL A 147 22.15 5.06 -7.16
CA VAL A 147 22.73 5.80 -8.27
C VAL A 147 24.24 5.87 -8.08
N VAL A 148 24.97 5.26 -9.02
CA VAL A 148 26.43 5.13 -8.96
C VAL A 148 27.06 5.91 -10.12
N ILE A 149 27.94 6.85 -9.81
CA ILE A 149 28.77 7.56 -10.78
C ILE A 149 30.25 7.28 -10.47
N LYS A 150 31.01 6.84 -11.47
CA LYS A 150 32.45 6.50 -11.34
C LYS A 150 32.74 5.53 -10.18
N GLY A 151 31.86 4.56 -9.96
CA GLY A 151 32.01 3.55 -8.89
C GLY A 151 31.67 4.04 -7.48
N LYS A 152 31.19 5.28 -7.32
CA LYS A 152 30.75 5.83 -6.03
C LYS A 152 29.24 6.05 -6.03
N THR A 153 28.58 5.59 -4.98
CA THR A 153 27.19 5.96 -4.71
C THR A 153 27.08 7.44 -4.42
N ILE A 154 26.21 8.10 -5.17
CA ILE A 154 25.94 9.54 -5.01
C ILE A 154 24.53 9.82 -4.50
N GLY A 155 23.66 8.81 -4.46
CA GLY A 155 22.30 8.94 -3.95
C GLY A 155 21.46 7.70 -4.26
N TYR A 156 20.16 7.82 -3.96
CA TYR A 156 19.16 6.79 -4.22
C TYR A 156 17.96 7.38 -4.95
N ILE A 157 17.38 6.60 -5.84
CA ILE A 157 16.04 6.86 -6.37
C ILE A 157 15.07 6.00 -5.55
N TYR A 158 14.05 6.65 -5.01
CA TYR A 158 13.06 6.05 -4.14
C TYR A 158 11.67 6.33 -4.69
N VAL A 159 10.92 5.28 -5.00
CA VAL A 159 9.60 5.38 -5.63
C VAL A 159 8.57 4.70 -4.73
N ILE A 160 7.61 5.46 -4.21
CA ILE A 160 6.45 4.91 -3.52
C ILE A 160 5.48 4.39 -4.57
N LEU A 161 5.07 3.11 -4.48
CA LEU A 161 4.24 2.43 -5.47
C LEU A 161 2.73 2.46 -5.14
N ALA A 162 2.37 3.12 -4.03
CA ALA A 162 1.00 3.24 -3.55
C ALA A 162 0.76 4.66 -2.97
N GLY A 163 0.74 5.66 -3.85
CA GLY A 163 0.43 7.05 -3.51
C GLY A 163 -0.94 7.22 -2.83
N ASN A 164 -1.10 8.31 -2.07
CA ASN A 164 -2.30 8.56 -1.26
C ASN A 164 -3.61 8.70 -2.06
N GLN A 165 -3.51 9.04 -3.35
CA GLN A 165 -4.67 9.31 -4.20
C GLN A 165 -5.48 8.04 -4.48
N TYR A 166 -4.81 6.89 -4.67
CA TYR A 166 -5.51 5.63 -4.92
C TYR A 166 -6.24 5.14 -3.67
N ARG A 167 -5.59 5.20 -2.50
CA ARG A 167 -6.17 4.74 -1.23
C ARG A 167 -7.47 5.48 -0.89
N THR A 168 -7.54 6.78 -1.17
CA THR A 168 -8.75 7.58 -0.94
C THR A 168 -9.90 7.14 -1.86
N VAL A 169 -9.62 6.85 -3.13
CA VAL A 169 -10.64 6.39 -4.09
C VAL A 169 -11.06 4.95 -3.79
N THR A 170 -10.11 4.08 -3.45
CA THR A 170 -10.42 2.69 -3.06
C THR A 170 -11.15 2.62 -1.73
N ASP A 171 -10.84 3.45 -0.75
CA ASP A 171 -11.55 3.46 0.54
C ASP A 171 -13.01 3.89 0.36
N LEU A 172 -13.27 4.86 -0.53
CA LEU A 172 -14.62 5.29 -0.90
C LEU A 172 -15.41 4.20 -1.65
N LEU A 173 -14.76 3.47 -2.57
CA LEU A 173 -15.41 2.43 -3.36
C LEU A 173 -15.60 1.11 -2.58
N THR A 174 -14.57 0.68 -1.84
CA THR A 174 -14.60 -0.56 -1.04
C THR A 174 -15.55 -0.45 0.14
N GLY A 175 -15.65 0.72 0.79
CA GLY A 175 -16.62 0.95 1.86
C GLY A 175 -18.06 0.68 1.41
N SER A 176 -18.43 1.11 0.20
CA SER A 176 -19.78 0.87 -0.36
C SER A 176 -19.98 -0.58 -0.82
N HIS A 177 -19.03 -1.17 -1.56
CA HIS A 177 -19.20 -2.50 -2.14
C HIS A 177 -19.08 -3.63 -1.11
N ILE A 178 -18.14 -3.53 -0.17
CA ILE A 178 -17.99 -4.55 0.89
C ILE A 178 -19.21 -4.48 1.82
N ALA A 179 -19.73 -3.29 2.13
CA ALA A 179 -20.94 -3.15 2.92
C ALA A 179 -22.16 -3.78 2.23
N THR A 180 -22.34 -3.55 0.92
CA THR A 180 -23.42 -4.18 0.16
C THR A 180 -23.31 -5.70 0.15
N LEU A 181 -22.12 -6.25 -0.13
CA LEU A 181 -21.88 -7.70 -0.08
C LEU A 181 -22.10 -8.29 1.32
N ALA A 182 -21.71 -7.57 2.37
CA ALA A 182 -21.96 -7.98 3.75
C ALA A 182 -23.46 -7.98 4.09
N ILE A 183 -24.22 -6.99 3.62
CA ILE A 183 -25.67 -6.90 3.79
C ILE A 183 -26.36 -8.03 3.01
N GLU A 184 -25.95 -8.31 1.77
CA GLU A 184 -26.49 -9.41 0.97
C GLU A 184 -26.24 -10.76 1.65
N ALA A 185 -25.01 -11.01 2.11
CA ALA A 185 -24.67 -12.22 2.86
C ALA A 185 -25.48 -12.32 4.16
N PHE A 186 -25.67 -11.21 4.87
CA PHE A 186 -26.48 -11.15 6.08
C PHE A 186 -27.95 -11.49 5.80
N ILE A 187 -28.54 -10.94 4.74
CA ILE A 187 -29.92 -11.24 4.33
C ILE A 187 -30.06 -12.73 3.99
N ILE A 188 -29.11 -13.33 3.26
CA ILE A 188 -29.12 -14.76 2.94
C ILE A 188 -29.11 -15.61 4.21
N ILE A 189 -28.27 -15.26 5.20
CA ILE A 189 -28.20 -15.97 6.48
C ILE A 189 -29.53 -15.85 7.25
N VAL A 190 -30.13 -14.66 7.30
CA VAL A 190 -31.41 -14.43 7.97
C VAL A 190 -32.54 -15.21 7.30
N VAL A 191 -32.60 -15.21 5.97
CA VAL A 191 -33.60 -15.98 5.20
C VAL A 191 -33.42 -17.48 5.43
N TYR A 192 -32.19 -17.98 5.42
CA TYR A 192 -31.91 -19.39 5.70
C TYR A 192 -32.39 -19.80 7.10
N LEU A 193 -32.10 -18.98 8.13
CA LEU A 193 -32.55 -19.20 9.51
C LEU A 193 -34.07 -19.02 9.72
N ALA A 194 -34.76 -18.33 8.81
CA ALA A 194 -36.21 -18.18 8.86
C ALA A 194 -36.95 -19.37 8.20
N ILE A 195 -36.28 -20.09 7.29
CA ILE A 195 -36.83 -21.23 6.56
C ILE A 195 -36.58 -22.56 7.28
N PHE A 196 -35.46 -22.68 7.99
CA PHE A 196 -35.04 -23.89 8.72
C PHE A 196 -35.01 -23.66 10.23
#